data_AF-A0A0K8QKQ2-F1
#
_entry.id   AF-A0A0K8QKQ2-F1
#
_cell.length_a   1.000
_cell.length_b   1.000
_cell.length_c   1.000
_cell.angle_alpha   90.00
_cell.angle_beta   90.00
_cell.angle_gamma   90.00
#
_symmetry.space_group_name_H-M   'P 1'
#
loop_
_entity.id
_entity.type
_entity.pdbx_description
1 polymer ?
#
loop_
_entity_poly.entity_id
_entity_poly.type
_entity_poly.pdbx_seq_one_letter_code
_entity_poly.pdbx_strand_id
1 'polypeptide(L)'
;MNTAIAGALGAWEGLTARLRGVGQWLPPLVLRLVMGWEFFESGREKLLGENWFADIQDRFPFPFNHLPAGFSWTLSTWTELAGAVLLWLGLGTRFAAFALLFVTFVATAAVHWPDMVSMWSDLAKGYAITDMGYGNFKLPLLFVVMLLPLMFQGPGYFSLDALLARLLAADTMPAPRFDARAWALAAALLGACFLMLLPMFGIALLAVAAALLVAEHLLGA
;
A
#
# COMPACT_ATOMS: atom_id res chain seq x y z
N MET A 1 -14.89 37.79 -19.86
CA MET A 1 -15.15 36.97 -18.66
C MET A 1 -15.70 37.87 -17.58
N ASN A 2 -16.82 37.51 -16.95
CA ASN A 2 -17.52 38.36 -15.97
C ASN A 2 -16.63 38.59 -14.72
N THR A 3 -16.55 39.82 -14.20
CA THR A 3 -15.67 40.19 -13.06
C THR A 3 -15.98 39.39 -11.80
N ALA A 4 -17.26 39.05 -11.58
CA ALA A 4 -17.68 38.17 -10.49
C ALA A 4 -17.14 36.73 -10.64
N ILE A 5 -17.08 36.21 -11.87
CA ILE A 5 -16.53 34.87 -12.16
C ILE A 5 -15.02 34.86 -11.93
N ALA A 6 -14.30 35.89 -12.38
CA ALA A 6 -12.87 36.05 -12.12
C ALA A 6 -12.55 36.11 -10.61
N GLY A 7 -13.34 36.84 -9.84
CA GLY A 7 -13.18 36.91 -8.38
C GLY A 7 -13.42 35.57 -7.69
N ALA A 8 -14.46 34.83 -8.08
CA ALA A 8 -14.76 33.50 -7.55
C ALA A 8 -13.67 32.48 -7.87
N LEU A 9 -13.14 32.50 -9.11
CA LEU A 9 -12.02 31.64 -9.52
C LEU A 9 -10.76 31.93 -8.70
N GLY A 10 -10.40 33.19 -8.52
CA GLY A 10 -9.23 33.56 -7.70
C GLY A 10 -9.36 33.12 -6.24
N ALA A 11 -10.56 33.27 -5.65
CA ALA A 11 -10.83 32.79 -4.29
C ALA A 11 -10.72 31.26 -4.19
N TRP A 12 -11.27 30.53 -5.17
CA TRP A 12 -11.19 29.07 -5.26
C TRP A 12 -9.74 28.58 -5.40
N GLU A 13 -8.95 29.18 -6.29
CA GLU A 13 -7.54 28.85 -6.48
C GLU A 13 -6.74 29.09 -5.20
N GLY A 14 -6.97 30.24 -4.55
CA GLY A 14 -6.34 30.58 -3.28
C GLY A 14 -6.68 29.60 -2.15
N LEU A 15 -7.95 29.19 -2.03
CA LEU A 15 -8.37 28.20 -1.05
C LEU A 15 -7.73 26.83 -1.35
N THR A 16 -7.80 26.39 -2.59
CA THR A 16 -7.27 25.10 -3.05
C THR A 16 -5.77 25.00 -2.82
N ALA A 17 -5.00 26.06 -3.11
CA ALA A 17 -3.56 26.08 -2.88
C ALA A 17 -3.19 25.91 -1.40
N ARG A 18 -3.93 26.57 -0.49
CA ARG A 18 -3.71 26.45 0.95
C ARG A 18 -4.04 25.04 1.47
N LEU A 19 -5.18 24.49 1.05
CA LEU A 19 -5.57 23.12 1.41
C LEU A 19 -4.60 22.08 0.85
N ARG A 20 -4.10 22.26 -0.39
CA ARG A 20 -3.03 21.42 -0.96
C ARG A 20 -1.76 21.49 -0.13
N GLY A 21 -1.39 22.68 0.36
CA GLY A 21 -0.25 22.86 1.26
C GLY A 21 -0.36 21.99 2.52
N VAL A 22 -1.48 22.08 3.24
CA VAL A 22 -1.76 21.22 4.41
C VAL A 22 -1.85 19.74 4.03
N GLY A 23 -2.37 19.45 2.83
CA GLY A 23 -2.50 18.10 2.28
C GLY A 23 -1.18 17.36 2.12
N GLN A 24 -0.05 18.06 2.03
CA GLN A 24 1.28 17.43 1.99
C GLN A 24 1.83 17.08 3.38
N TRP A 25 1.11 17.41 4.45
CA TRP A 25 1.52 17.18 5.84
C TRP A 25 0.56 16.21 6.54
N LEU A 26 -0.72 16.60 6.64
CA LEU A 26 -1.66 15.96 7.56
C LEU A 26 -2.19 14.61 7.05
N PRO A 27 -2.73 14.47 5.82
CA PRO A 27 -3.21 13.18 5.33
C PRO A 27 -2.16 12.05 5.37
N PRO A 28 -0.93 12.20 4.86
CA PRO A 28 0.05 11.11 4.92
C PRO A 28 0.49 10.81 6.36
N LEU A 29 0.49 11.78 7.27
CA LEU A 29 0.73 11.52 8.69
C LEU A 29 -0.38 10.67 9.31
N VAL A 30 -1.64 11.05 9.12
CA VAL A 30 -2.80 10.31 9.65
C VAL A 30 -2.81 8.88 9.12
N LEU A 31 -2.61 8.69 7.80
CA LEU A 31 -2.51 7.37 7.20
C LEU A 31 -1.39 6.54 7.82
N ARG A 32 -0.20 7.12 8.04
CA ARG A 32 0.92 6.40 8.69
C ARG A 32 0.63 6.02 10.13
N LEU A 33 -0.02 6.89 10.90
CA LEU A 33 -0.36 6.61 12.30
C LEU A 33 -1.38 5.47 12.40
N VAL A 34 -2.45 5.55 11.61
CA VAL A 34 -3.50 4.51 11.59
C VAL A 34 -2.93 3.20 11.07
N MET A 35 -2.29 3.19 9.89
CA MET A 35 -1.75 1.95 9.34
C MET A 35 -0.65 1.35 10.21
N GLY A 36 0.22 2.19 10.79
CA GLY A 36 1.23 1.71 11.73
C GLY A 36 0.61 1.08 12.97
N TRP A 37 -0.51 1.59 13.48
CA TRP A 37 -1.21 0.97 14.60
C TRP A 37 -1.75 -0.42 14.26
N GLU A 38 -2.50 -0.53 13.16
CA GLU A 38 -3.11 -1.80 12.74
C GLU A 38 -2.07 -2.92 12.55
N PHE A 39 -0.95 -2.61 11.88
CA PHE A 39 0.11 -3.60 11.68
C PHE A 39 0.94 -3.86 12.93
N PHE A 40 1.10 -2.87 13.81
CA PHE A 40 1.79 -3.09 15.09
C PHE A 40 1.00 -4.04 15.99
N GLU A 41 -0.33 -3.90 16.03
CA GLU A 41 -1.22 -4.78 16.76
C GLU A 41 -1.17 -6.20 16.19
N SER A 42 -1.34 -6.35 14.86
CA SER A 42 -1.26 -7.66 14.20
C SER A 42 0.10 -8.34 14.38
N GLY A 43 1.20 -7.59 14.29
CA GLY A 43 2.53 -8.12 14.52
C GLY A 43 2.78 -8.51 15.99
N ARG A 44 2.23 -7.74 16.95
CA ARG A 44 2.32 -8.08 18.38
C ARG A 44 1.56 -9.35 18.71
N GLU A 45 0.38 -9.55 18.14
CA GLU A 45 -0.38 -10.79 18.29
C GLU A 45 0.44 -11.99 17.82
N LYS A 46 1.14 -11.88 16.70
CA LYS A 46 2.03 -12.96 16.21
C LYS A 46 3.30 -13.13 17.05
N LEU A 47 3.82 -12.06 17.62
CA LEU A 47 5.01 -12.10 18.48
C LEU A 47 4.73 -12.80 19.81
N LEU A 48 3.54 -12.58 20.38
CA LEU A 48 3.14 -13.08 21.69
C LEU A 48 2.28 -14.36 21.63
N GLY A 49 1.76 -14.69 20.45
CA GLY A 49 0.88 -15.84 20.23
C GLY A 49 1.60 -17.09 19.77
N GLU A 50 0.81 -18.13 19.50
CA GLU A 50 1.27 -19.41 18.97
C GLU A 50 1.23 -19.41 17.44
N ASN A 51 2.23 -20.05 16.83
CA ASN A 51 2.37 -20.09 15.37
C ASN A 51 1.34 -21.04 14.72
N TRP A 52 0.21 -20.49 14.30
CA TRP A 52 -0.85 -21.19 13.59
C TRP A 52 -0.64 -21.28 12.07
N PHE A 53 0.44 -20.71 11.50
CA PHE A 53 0.71 -20.85 10.05
C PHE A 53 0.97 -22.31 9.65
N ALA A 54 1.38 -23.17 10.60
CA ALA A 54 1.56 -24.60 10.35
C ALA A 54 0.26 -25.27 9.89
N ASP A 55 -0.90 -24.81 10.38
CA ASP A 55 -2.20 -25.39 10.08
C ASP A 55 -2.77 -24.97 8.71
N ILE A 56 -2.18 -23.93 8.10
CA ILE A 56 -2.64 -23.36 6.82
C ILE A 56 -1.51 -23.25 5.78
N GLN A 57 -0.39 -23.94 5.99
CA GLN A 57 0.80 -23.80 5.14
C GLN A 57 0.50 -24.10 3.66
N ASP A 58 -0.35 -25.08 3.38
CA ASP A 58 -0.77 -25.47 2.04
C ASP A 58 -1.61 -24.41 1.31
N ARG A 59 -2.21 -23.47 2.05
CA ARG A 59 -3.03 -22.37 1.51
C ARG A 59 -2.22 -21.14 1.11
N PHE A 60 -0.97 -21.05 1.54
CA PHE A 60 -0.12 -19.90 1.16
C PHE A 60 0.10 -19.86 -0.35
N PRO A 61 0.20 -18.67 -0.96
CA PRO A 61 0.59 -18.57 -2.36
C PRO A 61 2.04 -19.00 -2.56
N PHE A 62 2.38 -19.51 -3.74
CA PHE A 62 3.77 -19.76 -4.12
C PHE A 62 4.60 -18.46 -4.03
N PRO A 63 5.84 -18.48 -3.50
CA PRO A 63 6.59 -19.65 -3.03
C PRO A 63 6.40 -19.98 -1.54
N PHE A 64 5.55 -19.26 -0.82
CA PHE A 64 5.42 -19.35 0.64
C PHE A 64 4.83 -20.69 1.11
N ASN A 65 4.06 -21.39 0.27
CA ASN A 65 3.60 -22.76 0.55
C ASN A 65 4.75 -23.76 0.71
N HIS A 66 5.90 -23.52 0.09
CA HIS A 66 7.08 -24.38 0.18
C HIS A 66 8.06 -23.96 1.27
N LEU A 67 7.84 -22.81 1.91
CA LEU A 67 8.69 -22.34 3.00
C LEU A 67 8.17 -22.90 4.33
N PRO A 68 9.07 -23.19 5.30
CA PRO A 68 8.65 -23.63 6.62
C PRO A 68 7.74 -22.60 7.28
N ALA A 69 6.63 -23.05 7.87
CA ALA A 69 5.67 -22.15 8.53
C ALA A 69 6.31 -21.23 9.57
N GLY A 70 7.31 -21.71 10.33
CA GLY A 70 8.09 -20.90 11.27
C GLY A 70 8.87 -19.74 10.63
N PHE A 71 9.37 -19.95 9.41
CA PHE A 71 10.05 -18.89 8.66
C PHE A 71 9.04 -17.83 8.19
N SER A 72 7.94 -18.26 7.58
CA SER A 72 6.88 -17.34 7.12
C SER A 72 6.24 -16.56 8.27
N TRP A 73 6.05 -17.21 9.43
CA TRP A 73 5.57 -16.57 10.65
C TRP A 73 6.52 -15.46 11.10
N THR A 74 7.80 -15.80 11.28
CA THR A 74 8.83 -14.85 11.72
C THR A 74 8.97 -13.68 10.74
N LEU A 75 8.99 -13.97 9.44
CA LEU A 75 9.08 -12.95 8.39
C LEU A 75 7.88 -12.01 8.42
N SER A 76 6.66 -12.54 8.53
CA SER A 76 5.44 -11.73 8.61
C SER A 76 5.44 -10.85 9.86
N THR A 77 5.68 -11.43 11.04
CA THR A 77 5.74 -10.72 12.33
C THR A 77 6.69 -9.54 12.29
N TRP A 78 7.93 -9.73 11.82
CA TRP A 78 8.91 -8.66 11.78
C TRP A 78 8.64 -7.65 10.67
N THR A 79 8.08 -8.07 9.53
CA THR A 79 7.67 -7.13 8.48
C THR A 79 6.57 -6.20 8.98
N GLU A 80 5.59 -6.73 9.71
CA GLU A 80 4.49 -5.96 10.29
C GLU A 80 4.99 -5.01 11.39
N LEU A 81 5.76 -5.51 12.36
CA LEU A 81 6.28 -4.69 13.47
C LEU A 81 7.27 -3.63 13.00
N ALA A 82 8.26 -4.00 12.20
CA ALA A 82 9.25 -3.05 11.70
C ALA A 82 8.61 -2.07 10.72
N GLY A 83 7.74 -2.55 9.82
CA GLY A 83 6.97 -1.73 8.90
C GLY A 83 6.13 -0.69 9.64
N ALA A 84 5.42 -1.09 10.70
CA ALA A 84 4.63 -0.19 11.53
C ALA A 84 5.47 0.93 12.17
N VAL A 85 6.60 0.57 12.79
CA VAL A 85 7.51 1.55 13.39
C VAL A 85 8.09 2.50 12.32
N LEU A 86 8.49 1.97 11.17
CA LEU A 86 8.97 2.77 10.04
C LEU A 86 7.90 3.74 9.53
N LEU A 87 6.63 3.32 9.44
CA LEU A 87 5.52 4.22 9.08
C LEU A 87 5.33 5.33 10.11
N TRP A 88 5.29 5.02 11.41
CA TRP A 88 5.13 6.03 12.45
C TRP A 88 6.22 7.09 12.42
N LEU A 89 7.47 6.66 12.30
CA LEU A 89 8.60 7.57 12.13
C LEU A 89 8.58 8.30 10.78
N GLY A 90 7.92 7.72 9.77
CA GLY A 90 7.97 8.19 8.40
C GLY A 90 9.36 8.01 7.81
N LEU A 91 9.99 6.87 8.08
CA LEU A 91 11.33 6.49 7.61
C LEU A 91 11.21 5.33 6.61
N GLY A 92 11.76 5.49 5.41
CA GLY A 92 11.62 4.50 4.34
C GLY A 92 10.16 4.25 3.96
N THR A 93 9.30 5.28 4.02
CA THR A 93 7.83 5.09 4.03
C THR A 93 7.31 4.33 2.81
N ARG A 94 7.86 4.59 1.62
CA ARG A 94 7.44 3.89 0.38
C ARG A 94 7.76 2.40 0.45
N PHE A 95 8.93 2.07 0.99
CA PHE A 95 9.36 0.69 1.17
C PHE A 95 8.51 -0.02 2.23
N ALA A 96 8.31 0.61 3.40
CA ALA A 96 7.46 0.07 4.46
C ALA A 96 6.01 -0.13 3.98
N ALA A 97 5.43 0.87 3.29
CA ALA A 97 4.08 0.77 2.73
C ALA A 97 3.96 -0.36 1.70
N PHE A 98 4.95 -0.52 0.82
CA PHE A 98 4.97 -1.64 -0.13
C PHE A 98 5.09 -3.00 0.57
N ALA A 99 5.98 -3.13 1.56
CA ALA A 99 6.17 -4.39 2.28
C ALA A 99 4.88 -4.82 3.02
N LEU A 100 4.22 -3.87 3.70
CA LEU A 100 2.96 -4.10 4.39
C LEU A 100 1.81 -4.39 3.41
N LEU A 101 1.80 -3.72 2.25
CA LEU A 101 0.86 -4.01 1.17
C LEU A 101 1.05 -5.44 0.66
N PHE A 102 2.29 -5.85 0.43
CA PHE A 102 2.62 -7.20 -0.04
C PHE A 102 2.19 -8.27 0.98
N VAL A 103 2.50 -8.09 2.27
CA VAL A 103 2.02 -8.98 3.35
C VAL A 103 0.50 -9.06 3.37
N THR A 104 -0.19 -7.93 3.18
CA THR A 104 -1.67 -7.88 3.12
C THR A 104 -2.20 -8.77 2.01
N PHE A 105 -1.59 -8.74 0.81
CA PHE A 105 -1.99 -9.61 -0.31
C PHE A 105 -1.72 -11.09 -0.03
N VAL A 106 -0.57 -11.43 0.54
CA VAL A 106 -0.23 -12.83 0.91
C VAL A 106 -1.19 -13.35 1.98
N ALA A 107 -1.44 -12.58 3.04
CA ALA A 107 -2.37 -12.95 4.11
C ALA A 107 -3.80 -13.11 3.57
N THR A 108 -4.22 -12.21 2.67
CA THR A 108 -5.51 -12.30 1.99
C THR A 108 -5.65 -13.59 1.19
N ALA A 109 -4.62 -13.95 0.40
CA ALA A 109 -4.63 -15.17 -0.38
C ALA A 109 -4.70 -16.43 0.51
N ALA A 110 -3.94 -16.45 1.61
CA ALA A 110 -3.83 -17.62 2.48
C ALA A 110 -5.05 -17.83 3.40
N VAL A 111 -5.62 -16.75 3.92
CA VAL A 111 -6.62 -16.79 5.01
C VAL A 111 -8.01 -16.38 4.55
N HIS A 112 -8.13 -15.43 3.62
CA HIS A 112 -9.40 -14.78 3.30
C HIS A 112 -9.95 -15.12 1.90
N TRP A 113 -9.17 -15.80 1.05
CA TRP A 113 -9.55 -16.07 -0.34
C TRP A 113 -10.82 -16.93 -0.53
N PRO A 114 -11.09 -17.99 0.27
CA PRO A 114 -12.34 -18.74 0.16
C PRO A 114 -13.58 -17.85 0.37
N ASP A 115 -13.47 -16.82 1.21
CA ASP A 115 -14.52 -15.85 1.49
C ASP A 115 -14.61 -14.73 0.43
N MET A 116 -13.64 -14.64 -0.50
CA MET A 116 -13.61 -13.61 -1.55
C MET A 116 -14.42 -13.96 -2.80
N VAL A 117 -14.76 -15.22 -3.01
CA VAL A 117 -15.53 -15.64 -4.21
C VAL A 117 -16.93 -15.01 -4.24
N SER A 118 -17.48 -14.63 -3.09
CA SER A 118 -18.74 -13.87 -2.94
C SER A 118 -18.55 -12.37 -2.70
N MET A 119 -17.32 -11.84 -2.72
CA MET A 119 -16.94 -10.48 -2.31
C MET A 119 -17.82 -9.38 -2.91
N TRP A 120 -18.10 -9.42 -4.21
CA TRP A 120 -18.92 -8.41 -4.89
C TRP A 120 -20.38 -8.42 -4.41
N SER A 121 -20.93 -9.60 -4.08
CA SER A 121 -22.28 -9.75 -3.56
C SER A 121 -22.39 -9.40 -2.08
N ASP A 122 -21.32 -9.57 -1.31
CA ASP A 122 -21.28 -9.27 0.13
C ASP A 122 -20.92 -7.80 0.41
N LEU A 123 -20.18 -7.14 -0.48
CA LEU A 123 -19.92 -5.69 -0.40
C LEU A 123 -21.23 -4.89 -0.49
N ALA A 124 -22.19 -5.37 -1.29
CA ALA A 124 -23.53 -4.79 -1.44
C ALA A 124 -24.43 -4.97 -0.21
N LYS A 125 -24.12 -5.90 0.71
CA LYS A 125 -24.92 -6.18 1.91
C LYS A 125 -24.67 -5.20 3.08
N GLY A 126 -23.84 -4.18 2.90
CA GLY A 126 -23.61 -3.10 3.89
C GLY A 126 -22.53 -3.42 4.94
N TYR A 127 -22.17 -2.44 5.78
CA TYR A 127 -21.14 -2.52 6.84
C TYR A 127 -21.62 -3.39 8.03
N ALA A 128 -21.56 -4.71 7.89
CA ALA A 128 -21.61 -5.62 9.03
C ALA A 128 -20.22 -6.25 9.17
N ILE A 129 -19.51 -5.91 10.25
CA ILE A 129 -18.38 -6.71 10.75
C ILE A 129 -19.01 -7.63 11.78
N THR A 130 -19.18 -8.90 11.43
CA THR A 130 -19.77 -9.91 12.33
C THR A 130 -18.84 -11.11 12.40
N ASP A 131 -18.78 -11.78 13.54
CA ASP A 131 -18.03 -13.03 13.74
C ASP A 131 -18.54 -14.21 12.90
N MET A 132 -19.52 -13.97 12.02
CA MET A 132 -20.21 -14.97 11.19
C MET A 132 -19.68 -15.03 9.75
N GLY A 133 -18.48 -14.48 9.48
CA GLY A 133 -17.75 -14.65 8.20
C GLY A 133 -18.16 -13.71 7.06
N TYR A 134 -19.19 -12.88 7.23
CA TYR A 134 -19.55 -11.87 6.23
C TYR A 134 -18.79 -10.56 6.51
N GLY A 135 -17.87 -10.19 5.63
CA GLY A 135 -17.16 -8.89 5.67
C GLY A 135 -15.64 -8.93 5.93
N ASN A 136 -15.04 -10.13 6.13
CA ASN A 136 -13.61 -10.31 6.41
C ASN A 136 -12.67 -9.77 5.31
N PHE A 137 -13.19 -9.51 4.10
CA PHE A 137 -12.44 -8.93 2.98
C PHE A 137 -12.37 -7.40 2.99
N LYS A 138 -13.22 -6.71 3.76
CA LYS A 138 -13.28 -5.24 3.75
C LYS A 138 -12.06 -4.63 4.40
N LEU A 139 -11.59 -5.22 5.49
CA LEU A 139 -10.46 -4.68 6.23
C LEU A 139 -9.15 -4.75 5.41
N PRO A 140 -8.79 -5.90 4.79
CA PRO A 140 -7.65 -5.94 3.86
C PRO A 140 -7.79 -4.94 2.70
N LEU A 141 -8.99 -4.80 2.12
CA LEU A 141 -9.22 -3.82 1.05
C LEU A 141 -8.99 -2.38 1.52
N LEU A 142 -9.45 -2.03 2.73
CA LEU A 142 -9.21 -0.71 3.33
C LEU A 142 -7.71 -0.48 3.55
N PHE A 143 -6.97 -1.50 4.00
CA PHE A 143 -5.51 -1.40 4.17
C PHE A 143 -4.83 -1.15 2.83
N VAL A 144 -5.21 -1.88 1.77
CA VAL A 144 -4.73 -1.62 0.41
C VAL A 144 -4.98 -0.16 0.01
N VAL A 145 -6.22 0.32 0.14
CA VAL A 145 -6.60 1.69 -0.24
C VAL A 145 -5.82 2.75 0.56
N MET A 146 -5.53 2.51 1.84
CA MET A 146 -4.80 3.43 2.69
C MET A 146 -3.28 3.39 2.49
N LEU A 147 -2.71 2.25 2.10
CA LEU A 147 -1.28 2.09 1.82
C LEU A 147 -0.89 2.61 0.43
N LEU A 148 -1.78 2.56 -0.56
CA LEU A 148 -1.49 3.03 -1.92
C LEU A 148 -1.04 4.50 -1.96
N PRO A 149 -1.70 5.46 -1.29
CA PRO A 149 -1.22 6.84 -1.18
C PRO A 149 0.17 6.94 -0.56
N LEU A 150 0.47 6.16 0.48
CA LEU A 150 1.79 6.18 1.11
C LEU A 150 2.89 5.60 0.21
N MET A 151 2.56 4.58 -0.58
CA MET A 151 3.48 3.99 -1.55
C MET A 151 3.78 4.94 -2.72
N PHE A 152 2.76 5.59 -3.30
CA PHE A 152 2.91 6.44 -4.48
C PHE A 152 3.25 7.90 -4.16
N GLN A 153 2.56 8.51 -3.19
CA GLN A 153 2.77 9.92 -2.81
C GLN A 153 3.87 10.08 -1.76
N GLY A 154 4.08 9.05 -0.93
CA GLY A 154 5.16 9.03 0.05
C GLY A 154 4.79 9.55 1.44
N PRO A 155 5.80 9.99 2.22
CA PRO A 155 5.70 10.18 3.67
C PRO A 155 5.02 11.47 4.13
N GLY A 156 4.89 12.46 3.23
CA GLY A 156 4.58 13.84 3.61
C GLY A 156 5.76 14.58 4.24
N TYR A 157 5.61 15.88 4.48
CA TYR A 157 6.67 16.72 5.06
C TYR A 157 6.92 16.47 6.55
N PHE A 158 5.94 15.94 7.28
CA PHE A 158 6.11 15.58 8.70
C PHE A 158 6.68 14.16 8.82
N SER A 159 7.92 13.95 8.41
CA SER A 159 8.52 12.61 8.38
C SER A 159 10.04 12.65 8.52
N LEU A 160 10.64 11.55 8.99
CA LEU A 160 12.10 11.41 8.98
C LEU A 160 12.67 11.37 7.56
N ASP A 161 11.94 10.82 6.58
CA ASP A 161 12.31 10.86 5.16
C ASP A 161 12.50 12.31 4.67
N ALA A 162 11.54 13.19 4.98
CA ALA A 162 11.64 14.61 4.61
C ALA A 162 12.77 15.32 5.37
N LEU A 163 12.99 14.98 6.64
CA LEU A 163 14.12 15.52 7.42
C LEU A 163 15.46 15.09 6.82
N LEU A 164 15.64 13.80 6.52
CA LEU A 164 16.86 13.25 5.93
C LEU A 164 17.13 13.84 4.55
N ALA A 165 16.11 13.97 3.69
CA ALA A 165 16.26 14.62 2.40
C ALA A 165 16.77 16.07 2.56
N ARG A 166 16.24 16.83 3.53
CA ARG A 166 16.75 18.18 3.83
C ARG A 166 18.19 18.17 4.32
N LEU A 167 18.53 17.27 5.24
CA LEU A 167 19.90 17.16 5.79
C LEU A 167 20.92 16.77 4.72
N LEU A 168 20.52 15.97 3.75
CA LEU A 168 21.34 15.51 2.63
C LEU A 168 21.29 16.45 1.41
N ALA A 169 20.65 17.62 1.53
CA ALA A 169 20.43 18.57 0.43
C ALA A 169 19.75 17.95 -0.82
N ALA A 170 18.95 16.91 -0.61
CA ALA A 170 18.11 16.29 -1.63
C ALA A 170 16.73 16.98 -1.70
N ASP A 171 16.06 16.83 -2.85
CA ASP A 171 14.68 17.30 -2.98
C ASP A 171 13.73 16.45 -2.13
N THR A 172 13.03 17.10 -1.20
CA THR A 172 12.05 16.45 -0.32
C THR A 172 10.83 15.92 -1.07
N MET A 173 10.43 16.61 -2.14
CA MET A 173 9.24 16.30 -2.93
C MET A 173 9.48 16.68 -4.39
N PRO A 174 10.24 15.84 -5.13
CA PRO A 174 10.53 16.09 -6.53
C PRO A 174 9.25 16.21 -7.34
N ALA A 175 9.28 17.08 -8.35
CA ALA A 175 8.17 17.26 -9.27
C ALA A 175 7.79 15.91 -9.92
N PRO A 176 6.48 15.56 -9.96
CA PRO A 176 6.06 14.27 -10.48
C PRO A 176 6.39 14.15 -11.97
N ARG A 177 6.93 12.99 -12.35
CA ARG A 177 7.14 12.60 -13.75
C ARG A 177 6.10 11.57 -14.15
N PHE A 178 5.44 11.80 -15.28
CA PHE A 178 4.39 10.93 -15.82
C PHE A 178 4.85 10.34 -17.16
N ASP A 179 5.93 9.57 -17.13
CA ASP A 179 6.55 8.90 -18.28
C ASP A 179 6.25 7.39 -18.30
N ALA A 180 6.79 6.68 -19.29
CA ALA A 180 6.62 5.23 -19.41
C ALA A 180 7.22 4.48 -18.21
N ARG A 181 8.34 4.94 -17.65
CA ARG A 181 8.95 4.36 -16.43
C ARG A 181 8.04 4.47 -15.23
N ALA A 182 7.37 5.62 -15.05
CA ALA A 182 6.43 5.80 -13.95
C ALA A 182 5.32 4.73 -13.98
N TRP A 183 4.73 4.49 -15.17
CA TRP A 183 3.72 3.44 -15.35
C TRP A 183 4.30 2.03 -15.24
N ALA A 184 5.51 1.79 -15.75
CA ALA A 184 6.18 0.51 -15.61
C ALA A 184 6.45 0.16 -14.14
N LEU A 185 6.95 1.11 -13.35
CA LEU A 185 7.17 0.95 -11.92
C LEU A 185 5.86 0.69 -11.17
N ALA A 186 4.81 1.45 -11.47
CA ALA A 186 3.49 1.23 -10.87
C ALA A 186 2.94 -0.17 -11.18
N ALA A 187 3.01 -0.58 -12.45
CA ALA A 187 2.59 -1.91 -12.89
C ALA A 187 3.44 -3.03 -12.28
N ALA A 188 4.74 -2.81 -12.11
CA ALA A 188 5.63 -3.80 -11.49
C ALA A 188 5.33 -3.99 -10.00
N LEU A 189 5.17 -2.89 -9.24
CA LEU A 189 4.88 -2.94 -7.80
C LEU A 189 3.51 -3.58 -7.55
N LEU A 190 2.47 -3.15 -8.27
CA LEU A 190 1.14 -3.74 -8.15
C LEU A 190 1.13 -5.18 -8.66
N GLY A 191 1.81 -5.47 -9.77
CA GLY A 191 1.96 -6.80 -10.33
C GLY A 191 2.57 -7.78 -9.35
N ALA A 192 3.59 -7.38 -8.59
CA ALA A 192 4.20 -8.20 -7.55
C ALA A 192 3.21 -8.55 -6.43
N CYS A 193 2.39 -7.61 -5.98
CA CYS A 193 1.34 -7.88 -4.99
C CYS A 193 0.24 -8.79 -5.56
N PHE A 194 -0.29 -8.45 -6.74
CA PHE A 194 -1.34 -9.24 -7.39
C PHE A 194 -0.87 -10.64 -7.78
N LEU A 195 0.42 -10.87 -8.00
CA LEU A 195 0.95 -12.21 -8.26
C LEU A 195 0.63 -13.19 -7.12
N MET A 196 0.54 -12.68 -5.88
CA MET A 196 0.23 -13.50 -4.70
C MET A 196 -1.27 -13.81 -4.57
N LEU A 197 -2.14 -12.98 -5.13
CA LEU A 197 -3.60 -13.08 -4.95
C LEU A 197 -4.33 -13.56 -6.21
N LEU A 198 -3.98 -12.98 -7.36
CA LEU A 198 -4.52 -13.25 -8.69
C LEU A 198 -3.34 -13.46 -9.66
N PRO A 199 -2.69 -14.65 -9.69
CA PRO A 199 -1.41 -14.83 -10.37
C PRO A 199 -1.41 -14.41 -11.84
N MET A 200 -2.45 -14.75 -12.61
CA MET A 200 -2.55 -14.37 -14.03
C MET A 200 -2.66 -12.85 -14.23
N PHE A 201 -3.38 -12.16 -13.33
CA PHE A 201 -3.48 -10.71 -13.37
C PHE A 201 -2.16 -10.05 -12.97
N GLY A 202 -1.48 -10.57 -11.94
CA GLY A 202 -0.13 -10.15 -11.56
C GLY A 202 0.88 -10.30 -12.70
N ILE A 203 0.90 -11.46 -13.37
CA ILE A 203 1.75 -11.72 -14.56
C ILE A 203 1.45 -10.73 -15.68
N ALA A 204 0.17 -10.46 -15.97
CA ALA A 204 -0.20 -9.49 -16.99
C ALA A 204 0.33 -8.08 -16.68
N LEU A 205 0.23 -7.63 -15.42
CA LEU A 205 0.79 -6.35 -14.98
C LEU A 205 2.32 -6.31 -15.10
N LEU A 206 3.01 -7.39 -14.72
CA LEU A 206 4.46 -7.50 -14.89
C LEU A 206 4.88 -7.50 -16.36
N ALA A 207 4.10 -8.15 -17.23
CA ALA A 207 4.32 -8.10 -18.68
C ALA A 207 4.11 -6.70 -19.26
N VAL A 208 3.09 -5.96 -18.79
CA VAL A 208 2.90 -4.55 -19.14
C VAL A 208 4.09 -3.71 -18.68
N ALA A 209 4.58 -3.92 -17.45
CA ALA A 209 5.75 -3.22 -16.95
C ALA A 209 6.98 -3.45 -17.84
N ALA A 210 7.25 -4.71 -18.22
CA ALA A 210 8.34 -5.05 -19.11
C ALA A 210 8.16 -4.44 -20.52
N ALA A 211 6.95 -4.50 -21.08
CA ALA A 211 6.65 -3.93 -22.39
C ALA A 211 6.85 -2.41 -22.42
N LEU A 212 6.46 -1.70 -21.36
CA LEU A 212 6.66 -0.25 -21.25
C LEU A 212 8.16 0.12 -21.21
N LEU A 213 8.96 -0.64 -20.45
CA LEU A 213 10.41 -0.41 -20.38
C LEU A 213 11.11 -0.71 -21.71
N VAL A 214 10.70 -1.77 -22.41
CA VAL A 214 11.23 -2.11 -23.74
C VAL A 214 10.83 -1.05 -24.75
N ALA A 215 9.57 -0.61 -24.76
CA ALA A 215 9.08 0.41 -25.67
C ALA A 215 9.86 1.73 -25.49
N GLU A 216 10.08 2.16 -24.25
CA GLU A 216 10.86 3.36 -23.97
C GLU A 216 12.32 3.23 -24.44
N HIS A 217 12.96 2.09 -24.17
CA HIS A 217 14.33 1.83 -24.64
C HIS A 217 14.44 1.86 -26.17
N LEU A 218 13.47 1.29 -26.88
CA LEU A 218 13.44 1.25 -28.35
C LEU A 218 13.11 2.61 -28.98
N LEU A 219 12.31 3.43 -28.31
CA LEU A 219 11.88 4.74 -28.81
C LEU A 219 12.86 5.88 -28.46
N GLY A 220 13.92 5.60 -27.70
CA GLY A 220 15.00 6.56 -27.43
C GLY A 220 14.59 7.77 -26.60
N ALA A 221 13.57 7.62 -25.74
CA ALA A 221 13.11 8.64 -24.80
C ALA A 221 13.80 8.54 -23.42
#